data_AF-A0AAD0YDW5-F1
#
_entry.id   AF-A0AAD0YDW5-F1
#
_cell.length_a   1.000
_cell.length_b   1.000
_cell.length_c   1.000
_cell.angle_alpha   90.00
_cell.angle_beta   90.00
_cell.angle_gamma   90.00
#
_symmetry.space_group_name_H-M   'P 1'
#
loop_
_entity.id
_entity.type
_entity.pdbx_description
1 polymer ?
#
loop_
_entity_poly.entity_id
_entity_poly.type
_entity_poly.pdbx_seq_one_letter_code
_entity_poly.pdbx_strand_id
1 'polypeptide(L)'
;MVDLIKFYLENIRISEYILATKFKKIKEEGGFEYFIADPGMISFLSKKGKSEGFKPKSEIVVRQENIMKNLSYKNKFISFKRKLNAKEGRLSVCQNIRKDFIRIKNLNPMTDLNYLNYVEIIEMYADEFEIEKEKFWKAKITQVELGVNIRFNMNIASIMSSVSRMKGMENTLRIGNTVNFKNQKYEVSVYDKLERESQQNEVFKNASKVRRKHLVKKISKNNSFVRIELRVKRVSQFNRASIKSKIQTLESIKKNFHSLGNELYKLFVNISFVNEISSDIAQGLVKSQLNSKSEKAFDEYLKFLGLKYFGVKKFIEFASPILNTNNRNKYLANLEDIYNQYKRDDDFVKKEFHRKLSARINKLAVPAISSSN
;
A
#
# COMPACT_ATOMS: atom_id res chain seq x y z
N MET A 1 2.84 -8.95 -1.42
CA MET A 1 2.23 -8.76 -0.08
C MET A 1 3.23 -8.11 0.86
N VAL A 2 4.44 -8.66 1.03
CA VAL A 2 5.48 -8.02 1.87
C VAL A 2 6.21 -6.95 1.06
N ASP A 3 6.32 -5.73 1.61
CA ASP A 3 6.93 -4.58 0.94
C ASP A 3 8.24 -4.18 1.57
N LEU A 4 8.18 -3.43 2.67
CA LEU A 4 9.31 -3.00 3.47
C LEU A 4 9.42 -3.90 4.68
N ILE A 5 10.64 -4.29 5.01
CA ILE A 5 10.92 -5.07 6.21
C ILE A 5 12.17 -4.52 6.87
N LYS A 6 12.13 -4.47 8.20
CA LYS A 6 13.30 -4.25 9.04
C LYS A 6 13.52 -5.44 9.93
N PHE A 7 14.58 -6.20 9.71
CA PHE A 7 14.94 -7.36 10.51
C PHE A 7 16.38 -7.34 10.96
N TYR A 8 16.72 -8.19 11.92
CA TYR A 8 18.09 -8.42 12.33
C TYR A 8 18.36 -9.88 12.69
N LEU A 9 19.62 -10.27 12.55
CA LEU A 9 20.18 -11.52 13.04
C LEU A 9 21.27 -11.18 14.06
N GLU A 10 21.34 -11.94 15.13
CA GLU A 10 22.41 -11.86 16.15
C GLU A 10 23.34 -13.05 15.99
N ASN A 11 24.57 -12.93 16.50
CA ASN A 11 25.59 -13.99 16.49
C ASN A 11 25.85 -14.57 15.09
N ILE A 12 25.94 -13.68 14.09
CA ILE A 12 26.25 -14.06 12.72
C ILE A 12 27.69 -13.68 12.42
N ARG A 13 28.40 -14.61 11.79
CA ARG A 13 29.70 -14.37 11.16
C ARG A 13 29.49 -13.90 9.72
N ILE A 14 30.03 -12.74 9.38
CA ILE A 14 30.20 -12.29 7.99
C ILE A 14 31.69 -12.39 7.69
N SER A 15 32.04 -12.98 6.54
CA SER A 15 33.44 -13.14 6.15
C SER A 15 34.12 -11.78 5.95
N GLU A 16 35.41 -11.68 6.26
CA GLU A 16 36.18 -10.44 6.04
C GLU A 16 36.16 -10.04 4.56
N TYR A 17 36.09 -11.01 3.64
CA TYR A 17 35.89 -10.76 2.22
C TYR A 17 34.58 -10.01 1.95
N ILE A 18 33.44 -10.46 2.49
CA ILE A 18 32.16 -9.77 2.33
C ILE A 18 32.19 -8.39 2.99
N LEU A 19 32.79 -8.26 4.18
CA LEU A 19 32.94 -6.96 4.85
C LEU A 19 33.78 -5.98 4.02
N ALA A 20 34.88 -6.43 3.42
CA ALA A 20 35.76 -5.59 2.61
C ALA A 20 35.16 -5.21 1.25
N THR A 21 34.35 -6.10 0.65
CA THR A 21 33.84 -5.91 -0.70
C THR A 21 32.47 -5.24 -0.74
N LYS A 22 31.60 -5.49 0.25
CA LYS A 22 30.20 -5.02 0.25
C LYS A 22 29.91 -3.98 1.32
N PHE A 23 30.76 -3.85 2.33
CA PHE A 23 30.57 -2.93 3.44
C PHE A 23 31.69 -1.89 3.51
N LYS A 24 31.34 -0.76 4.11
CA LYS A 24 32.28 0.27 4.53
C LYS A 24 32.23 0.37 6.05
N LYS A 25 33.39 0.27 6.69
CA LYS A 25 33.54 0.60 8.11
C LYS A 25 33.32 2.10 8.29
N ILE A 26 32.36 2.48 9.13
CA ILE A 26 31.99 3.89 9.35
C ILE A 26 32.71 4.44 10.57
N LYS A 27 32.73 3.66 11.66
CA LYS A 27 33.29 4.09 12.93
C LYS A 27 33.60 2.92 13.85
N GLU A 28 34.46 3.19 14.81
CA GLU A 28 34.65 2.40 16.02
C GLU A 28 34.21 3.23 17.21
N GLU A 29 33.31 2.70 18.04
CA GLU A 29 32.81 3.44 19.21
C GLU A 29 32.34 2.49 20.30
N GLY A 30 32.76 2.75 21.54
CA GLY A 30 32.32 1.98 22.71
C GLY A 30 32.68 0.50 22.67
N GLY A 31 33.82 0.14 22.05
CA GLY A 31 34.26 -1.25 21.91
C GLY A 31 33.60 -2.02 20.76
N PHE A 32 32.93 -1.33 19.83
CA PHE A 32 32.28 -1.94 18.67
C PHE A 32 32.75 -1.33 17.35
N GLU A 33 32.82 -2.17 16.33
CA GLU A 33 32.97 -1.77 14.94
C GLU A 33 31.60 -1.69 14.25
N TYR A 34 31.39 -0.64 13.45
CA TYR A 34 30.16 -0.41 12.71
C TYR A 34 30.44 -0.38 11.21
N PHE A 35 29.70 -1.20 10.48
CA PHE A 35 29.78 -1.34 9.04
C PHE A 35 28.43 -1.01 8.41
N ILE A 36 28.45 -0.32 7.28
CA ILE A 36 27.26 -0.12 6.44
C ILE A 36 27.52 -0.70 5.06
N ALA A 37 26.55 -1.40 4.50
CA ALA A 37 26.68 -1.92 3.16
C ALA A 37 26.59 -0.78 2.15
N ASP A 38 27.41 -0.85 1.11
CA ASP A 38 27.26 -0.02 -0.08
C ASP A 38 26.27 -0.71 -1.04
N PRO A 39 25.08 -0.11 -1.30
CA PRO A 39 24.12 -0.68 -2.24
C PRO A 39 24.69 -0.88 -3.65
N GLY A 40 25.71 -0.12 -4.06
CA GLY A 40 26.38 -0.27 -5.34
C GLY A 40 27.27 -1.52 -5.42
N MET A 41 27.68 -2.09 -4.30
CA MET A 41 28.53 -3.28 -4.22
C MET A 41 27.75 -4.56 -3.92
N ILE A 42 26.48 -4.44 -3.55
CA ILE A 42 25.58 -5.59 -3.39
C ILE A 42 25.14 -6.06 -4.78
N SER A 43 25.44 -7.30 -5.13
CA SER A 43 25.36 -7.83 -6.51
C SER A 43 24.02 -7.55 -7.16
N PHE A 44 22.93 -7.95 -6.50
CA PHE A 44 21.57 -7.82 -7.03
C PHE A 44 20.96 -6.40 -6.84
N LEU A 45 21.56 -5.55 -6.01
CA LEU A 45 21.15 -4.14 -5.88
C LEU A 45 21.91 -3.25 -6.89
N SER A 46 23.12 -3.65 -7.27
CA SER A 46 23.99 -2.95 -8.21
C SER A 46 23.40 -2.99 -9.62
N LYS A 47 23.18 -1.81 -10.22
CA LYS A 47 22.87 -1.71 -11.65
C LYS A 47 24.18 -1.86 -12.43
N LYS A 48 24.74 -3.06 -12.59
CA LYS A 48 25.67 -3.31 -13.70
C LYS A 48 24.86 -3.53 -14.99
N GLY A 49 24.18 -2.46 -15.42
CA GLY A 49 23.78 -2.28 -16.81
C GLY A 49 24.98 -1.71 -17.57
N LYS A 50 25.23 -2.22 -18.78
CA LYS A 50 26.34 -1.84 -19.68
C LYS A 50 26.65 -0.34 -19.62
N SER A 51 27.93 -0.03 -19.41
CA SER A 51 28.49 1.32 -19.51
C SER A 51 28.31 1.85 -20.94
N GLU A 52 27.24 2.60 -21.19
CA GLU A 52 27.21 3.51 -22.32
C GLU A 52 27.92 4.82 -21.95
N GLY A 53 28.79 5.26 -22.85
CA GLY A 53 29.82 6.26 -22.64
C GLY A 53 29.35 7.53 -21.93
N PHE A 54 30.18 7.95 -20.98
CA PHE A 54 30.12 9.23 -20.29
C PHE A 54 30.13 10.38 -21.31
N LYS A 55 29.03 11.14 -21.42
CA LYS A 55 29.05 12.50 -21.97
C LYS A 55 28.55 13.46 -20.88
N PRO A 56 29.38 14.39 -20.38
CA PRO A 56 28.99 15.29 -19.31
C PRO A 56 28.20 16.46 -19.90
N LYS A 57 26.92 16.60 -19.54
CA LYS A 57 26.16 17.85 -19.60
C LYS A 57 24.82 17.69 -18.85
N SER A 58 24.80 18.10 -17.58
CA SER A 58 23.65 18.62 -16.78
C SER A 58 23.75 18.31 -15.27
N GLU A 59 24.74 18.90 -14.58
CA GLU A 59 24.99 18.67 -13.15
C GLU A 59 23.86 19.13 -12.20
N ILE A 60 22.87 19.88 -12.67
CA ILE A 60 21.78 20.38 -11.82
C ILE A 60 20.62 19.37 -11.70
N VAL A 61 20.35 18.59 -12.75
CA VAL A 61 19.26 17.59 -12.75
C VAL A 61 19.69 16.31 -12.03
N VAL A 62 20.97 15.92 -12.16
CA VAL A 62 21.55 14.75 -11.48
C VAL A 62 21.51 14.91 -9.95
N ARG A 63 21.67 16.14 -9.43
CA ARG A 63 21.55 16.41 -7.99
C ARG A 63 20.15 16.17 -7.45
N GLN A 64 19.07 16.53 -8.18
CA GLN A 64 17.70 16.31 -7.71
C GLN A 64 17.26 14.83 -7.77
N GLU A 65 17.69 14.08 -8.81
CA GLU A 65 17.46 12.64 -8.85
C GLU A 65 18.25 11.88 -7.77
N ASN A 66 19.48 12.34 -7.47
CA ASN A 66 20.25 11.83 -6.33
C ASN A 66 19.64 12.22 -4.98
N ILE A 67 19.00 13.38 -4.86
CA ILE A 67 18.26 13.78 -3.65
C ILE A 67 17.01 12.89 -3.45
N MET A 68 16.25 12.57 -4.49
CA MET A 68 15.11 11.64 -4.38
C MET A 68 15.54 10.19 -4.13
N LYS A 69 16.64 9.73 -4.76
CA LYS A 69 17.28 8.45 -4.37
C LYS A 69 17.68 8.50 -2.90
N ASN A 70 18.44 9.52 -2.47
CA ASN A 70 18.89 9.68 -1.09
C ASN A 70 17.73 9.77 -0.08
N LEU A 71 16.64 10.47 -0.40
CA LEU A 71 15.44 10.52 0.45
C LEU A 71 14.70 9.17 0.52
N SER A 72 14.72 8.37 -0.55
CA SER A 72 14.18 7.01 -0.54
C SER A 72 15.05 6.02 0.25
N TYR A 73 16.33 6.35 0.47
CA TYR A 73 17.33 5.55 1.20
C TYR A 73 17.61 6.05 2.61
N LYS A 74 17.19 7.26 3.04
CA LYS A 74 17.51 7.79 4.38
C LYS A 74 17.07 6.87 5.54
N ASN A 75 16.10 5.98 5.32
CA ASN A 75 15.66 4.98 6.31
C ASN A 75 15.88 3.52 5.87
N LYS A 76 16.49 3.28 4.70
CA LYS A 76 16.81 1.94 4.20
C LYS A 76 18.30 1.71 4.29
N PHE A 77 18.71 0.66 4.96
CA PHE A 77 20.11 0.39 5.22
C PHE A 77 20.32 -1.09 5.41
N ILE A 78 21.55 -1.53 5.19
CA ILE A 78 22.05 -2.81 5.65
C ILE A 78 23.29 -2.48 6.46
N SER A 79 23.36 -2.93 7.71
CA SER A 79 24.47 -2.63 8.60
C SER A 79 24.88 -3.86 9.39
N PHE A 80 26.18 -3.97 9.65
CA PHE A 80 26.73 -4.99 10.51
C PHE A 80 27.45 -4.33 11.69
N LYS A 81 27.22 -4.86 12.90
CA LYS A 81 27.85 -4.37 14.13
C LYS A 81 28.47 -5.55 14.86
N ARG A 82 29.74 -5.48 15.23
CA ARG A 82 30.40 -6.49 16.07
C ARG A 82 31.25 -5.85 17.15
N LYS A 83 31.55 -6.58 18.22
CA LYS A 83 32.57 -6.17 19.19
C LYS A 83 33.94 -6.15 18.51
N LEU A 84 34.84 -5.29 18.95
CA LEU A 84 36.24 -5.31 18.50
C LEU A 84 36.82 -6.72 18.64
N ASN A 85 37.53 -7.17 17.61
CA ASN A 85 38.18 -8.50 17.52
C ASN A 85 37.22 -9.71 17.55
N ALA A 86 35.90 -9.50 17.62
CA ALA A 86 34.93 -10.60 17.53
C ALA A 86 34.74 -11.05 16.07
N LYS A 87 34.50 -12.35 15.85
CA LYS A 87 34.15 -12.86 14.51
C LYS A 87 32.66 -12.75 14.20
N GLU A 88 31.83 -12.64 15.25
CA GLU A 88 30.39 -12.62 15.15
C GLU A 88 29.81 -11.27 15.57
N GLY A 89 28.65 -10.94 15.03
CA GLY A 89 27.95 -9.71 15.32
C GLY A 89 26.49 -9.74 14.90
N ARG A 90 25.94 -8.54 14.77
CA ARG A 90 24.55 -8.29 14.42
C ARG A 90 24.44 -7.73 13.01
N LEU A 91 23.78 -8.46 12.12
CA LEU A 91 23.34 -7.95 10.83
C LEU A 91 21.95 -7.33 10.97
N SER A 92 21.76 -6.10 10.51
CA SER A 92 20.46 -5.42 10.47
C SER A 92 20.15 -5.00 9.04
N VAL A 93 18.98 -5.39 8.54
CA VAL A 93 18.51 -5.08 7.19
C VAL A 93 17.21 -4.31 7.29
N CYS A 94 17.14 -3.15 6.64
CA CYS A 94 15.94 -2.35 6.46
C CYS A 94 15.81 -2.04 4.97
N GLN A 95 14.96 -2.77 4.25
CA GLN A 95 14.83 -2.64 2.80
C GLN A 95 13.39 -2.77 2.33
N ASN A 96 13.10 -2.22 1.14
CA ASN A 96 11.85 -2.50 0.44
C ASN A 96 12.07 -3.67 -0.52
N ILE A 97 11.96 -4.88 0.03
CA ILE A 97 12.23 -6.13 -0.69
C ILE A 97 11.32 -6.30 -1.90
N ARG A 98 10.11 -5.73 -1.91
CA ARG A 98 9.25 -5.71 -3.11
C ARG A 98 9.88 -4.91 -4.23
N LYS A 99 10.35 -3.69 -3.94
CA LYS A 99 11.02 -2.84 -4.93
C LYS A 99 12.33 -3.45 -5.40
N ASP A 100 13.08 -4.06 -4.50
CA ASP A 100 14.33 -4.74 -4.86
C ASP A 100 14.05 -5.90 -5.82
N PHE A 101 13.10 -6.78 -5.50
CA PHE A 101 12.70 -7.88 -6.40
C PHE A 101 12.20 -7.39 -7.75
N ILE A 102 11.33 -6.37 -7.78
CA ILE A 102 10.83 -5.78 -9.04
C ILE A 102 11.98 -5.25 -9.90
N ARG A 103 12.97 -4.60 -9.28
CA ARG A 103 14.14 -4.08 -10.00
C ARG A 103 14.98 -5.21 -10.55
N ILE A 104 15.29 -6.23 -9.75
CA ILE A 104 16.10 -7.39 -10.13
C ILE A 104 15.46 -8.14 -11.30
N LYS A 105 14.16 -8.39 -11.20
CA LYS A 105 13.40 -9.17 -12.19
C LYS A 105 12.81 -8.31 -13.33
N ASN A 106 13.12 -7.02 -13.37
CA ASN A 106 12.58 -6.05 -14.33
C ASN A 106 11.04 -6.12 -14.48
N LEU A 107 10.33 -6.24 -13.36
CA LEU A 107 8.88 -6.40 -13.34
C LEU A 107 8.14 -5.06 -13.37
N ASN A 108 6.83 -5.12 -13.60
CA ASN A 108 5.97 -3.95 -13.47
C ASN A 108 5.97 -3.43 -12.01
N PRO A 109 6.13 -2.11 -11.75
CA PRO A 109 6.06 -1.52 -10.40
C PRO A 109 4.78 -1.78 -9.60
N MET A 110 3.69 -2.17 -10.29
CA MET A 110 2.41 -2.58 -9.70
C MET A 110 2.39 -4.04 -9.23
N THR A 111 3.47 -4.79 -9.46
CA THR A 111 3.58 -6.18 -9.00
C THR A 111 3.69 -6.23 -7.48
N ASP A 112 3.00 -7.20 -6.87
CA ASP A 112 3.14 -7.53 -5.46
C ASP A 112 3.92 -8.85 -5.35
N LEU A 113 4.72 -9.03 -4.30
CA LEU A 113 5.36 -10.33 -4.03
C LEU A 113 4.31 -11.38 -3.67
N ASN A 114 4.24 -12.47 -4.43
CA ASN A 114 3.56 -13.69 -4.01
C ASN A 114 4.50 -14.48 -3.05
N TYR A 115 4.05 -15.65 -2.61
CA TYR A 115 4.84 -16.52 -1.73
C TYR A 115 6.23 -16.85 -2.30
N LEU A 116 6.31 -17.31 -3.56
CA LEU A 116 7.57 -17.71 -4.18
C LEU A 116 8.54 -16.54 -4.31
N ASN A 117 8.06 -15.38 -4.75
CA ASN A 117 8.87 -14.16 -4.87
C ASN A 117 9.40 -13.70 -3.50
N TYR A 118 8.62 -13.89 -2.43
CA TYR A 118 9.06 -13.58 -1.06
C TYR A 118 10.17 -14.54 -0.60
N VAL A 119 10.02 -15.84 -0.87
CA VAL A 119 11.07 -16.82 -0.56
C VAL A 119 12.34 -16.50 -1.31
N GLU A 120 12.23 -16.28 -2.63
CA GLU A 120 13.35 -16.03 -3.51
C GLU A 120 14.14 -14.78 -3.11
N ILE A 121 13.47 -13.64 -2.86
CA ILE A 121 14.19 -12.42 -2.47
C ILE A 121 14.92 -12.56 -1.13
N ILE A 122 14.33 -13.26 -0.16
CA ILE A 122 14.98 -13.48 1.14
C ILE A 122 16.20 -14.39 1.01
N GLU A 123 16.11 -15.44 0.19
CA GLU A 123 17.25 -16.32 -0.07
C GLU A 123 18.36 -15.61 -0.84
N MET A 124 18.03 -14.71 -1.77
CA MET A 124 19.03 -13.84 -2.40
C MET A 124 19.79 -12.98 -1.38
N TYR A 125 19.14 -12.46 -0.34
CA TYR A 125 19.86 -11.77 0.75
C TYR A 125 20.76 -12.71 1.56
N ALA A 126 20.31 -13.94 1.83
CA ALA A 126 21.10 -14.93 2.57
C ALA A 126 22.38 -15.29 1.80
N ASP A 127 22.24 -15.59 0.51
CA ASP A 127 23.33 -15.95 -0.40
C ASP A 127 24.31 -14.77 -0.57
N GLU A 128 23.79 -13.54 -0.70
CA GLU A 128 24.59 -12.33 -0.85
C GLU A 128 25.52 -12.04 0.35
N PHE A 129 25.14 -12.46 1.55
CA PHE A 129 25.96 -12.31 2.75
C PHE A 129 26.66 -13.59 3.19
N GLU A 130 26.57 -14.66 2.40
CA GLU A 130 27.14 -15.98 2.70
C GLU A 130 26.64 -16.55 4.05
N ILE A 131 25.36 -16.32 4.37
CA ILE A 131 24.73 -16.82 5.61
C ILE A 131 23.85 -18.02 5.27
N GLU A 132 24.01 -19.12 6.01
CA GLU A 132 23.13 -20.30 5.92
C GLU A 132 21.65 -19.90 5.96
N LYS A 133 20.87 -20.39 4.99
CA LYS A 133 19.46 -20.02 4.81
C LYS A 133 18.64 -20.31 6.06
N GLU A 134 18.88 -21.44 6.73
CA GLU A 134 18.21 -21.86 7.97
C GLU A 134 18.44 -20.85 9.11
N LYS A 135 19.65 -20.27 9.19
CA LYS A 135 19.96 -19.20 10.14
C LYS A 135 19.29 -17.90 9.71
N PHE A 136 19.37 -17.54 8.43
CA PHE A 136 18.82 -16.29 7.91
C PHE A 136 17.30 -16.20 8.11
N TRP A 137 16.57 -17.30 7.90
CA TRP A 137 15.12 -17.37 8.12
C TRP A 137 14.71 -17.06 9.56
N LYS A 138 15.58 -17.28 10.56
CA LYS A 138 15.34 -16.97 11.97
C LYS A 138 15.47 -15.47 12.30
N ALA A 139 15.78 -14.62 11.32
CA ALA A 139 15.91 -13.18 11.53
C ALA A 139 14.66 -12.58 12.17
N LYS A 140 14.86 -11.78 13.22
CA LYS A 140 13.78 -11.13 13.97
C LYS A 140 13.34 -9.86 13.27
N ILE A 141 12.05 -9.75 12.98
CA ILE A 141 11.45 -8.58 12.34
C ILE A 141 11.05 -7.57 13.42
N THR A 142 11.44 -6.33 13.19
CA THR A 142 11.13 -5.18 14.07
C THR A 142 10.12 -4.22 13.45
N GLN A 143 10.08 -4.13 12.12
CA GLN A 143 9.13 -3.32 11.36
C GLN A 143 8.75 -4.05 10.07
N VAL A 144 7.50 -3.88 9.63
CA VAL A 144 7.03 -4.45 8.37
C VAL A 144 5.94 -3.58 7.73
N GLU A 145 5.98 -3.48 6.41
CA GLU A 145 4.89 -2.97 5.58
C GLU A 145 4.32 -4.13 4.76
N LEU A 146 3.02 -4.33 4.86
CA LEU A 146 2.28 -5.36 4.16
C LEU A 146 1.21 -4.70 3.31
N GLY A 147 1.17 -4.94 2.01
CA GLY A 147 0.15 -4.35 1.16
C GLY A 147 -0.11 -5.08 -0.13
N VAL A 148 -1.20 -4.67 -0.77
CA VAL A 148 -1.72 -5.27 -2.00
C VAL A 148 -2.24 -4.19 -2.94
N ASN A 149 -2.01 -4.39 -4.24
CA ASN A 149 -2.52 -3.54 -5.29
C ASN A 149 -3.80 -4.15 -5.88
N ILE A 150 -4.87 -3.37 -5.96
CA ILE A 150 -6.13 -3.72 -6.61
C ILE A 150 -6.45 -2.73 -7.73
N ARG A 151 -6.94 -3.24 -8.86
CA ARG A 151 -7.28 -2.43 -10.03
C ARG A 151 -8.78 -2.21 -10.10
N PHE A 152 -9.22 -0.98 -10.28
CA PHE A 152 -10.62 -0.61 -10.52
C PHE A 152 -10.79 -0.05 -11.93
N ASN A 153 -11.98 -0.26 -12.51
CA ASN A 153 -12.37 0.29 -13.81
C ASN A 153 -13.19 1.58 -13.60
N MET A 154 -12.66 2.49 -12.79
CA MET A 154 -13.27 3.79 -12.48
C MET A 154 -12.18 4.78 -12.07
N ASN A 155 -12.55 6.05 -11.99
CA ASN A 155 -11.66 7.11 -11.55
C ASN A 155 -11.30 6.96 -10.07
N ILE A 156 -10.07 7.34 -9.70
CA ILE A 156 -9.55 7.19 -8.34
C ILE A 156 -10.28 8.08 -7.35
N ALA A 157 -10.72 9.27 -7.78
CA ALA A 157 -11.44 10.21 -6.96
C ALA A 157 -12.75 9.60 -6.44
N SER A 158 -13.48 8.86 -7.30
CA SER A 158 -14.72 8.16 -6.93
C SER A 158 -14.50 7.11 -5.83
N ILE A 159 -13.32 6.48 -5.82
CA ILE A 159 -12.96 5.48 -4.80
C ILE A 159 -12.52 6.18 -3.52
N MET A 160 -11.63 7.18 -3.62
CA MET A 160 -11.01 7.84 -2.47
C MET A 160 -11.99 8.73 -1.71
N SER A 161 -12.95 9.37 -2.39
CA SER A 161 -14.05 10.09 -1.72
C SER A 161 -14.82 9.13 -0.81
N SER A 162 -15.08 7.92 -1.31
CA SER A 162 -15.87 6.92 -0.59
C SER A 162 -15.18 6.36 0.67
N VAL A 163 -13.85 6.29 0.72
CA VAL A 163 -13.09 5.71 1.84
C VAL A 163 -13.15 6.62 3.07
N SER A 164 -13.91 6.29 4.12
CA SER A 164 -14.23 7.23 5.19
C SER A 164 -13.44 7.05 6.49
N ARG A 165 -13.71 5.97 7.25
CA ARG A 165 -13.12 5.71 8.57
C ARG A 165 -12.72 4.25 8.66
N MET A 166 -11.91 3.88 9.63
CA MET A 166 -11.56 2.48 9.90
C MET A 166 -11.80 2.15 11.37
N LYS A 167 -12.53 1.08 11.65
CA LYS A 167 -12.84 0.66 13.03
C LYS A 167 -11.54 0.38 13.82
N GLY A 168 -11.42 0.97 15.01
CA GLY A 168 -10.26 0.79 15.90
C GLY A 168 -9.04 1.64 15.54
N MET A 169 -9.24 2.74 14.79
CA MET A 169 -8.22 3.74 14.47
C MET A 169 -8.61 5.07 15.10
N GLU A 170 -7.62 5.77 15.66
CA GLU A 170 -7.83 7.04 16.39
C GLU A 170 -8.04 8.19 15.40
N ASN A 171 -7.23 8.23 14.34
CA ASN A 171 -7.16 9.35 13.43
C ASN A 171 -7.30 8.91 11.97
N THR A 172 -7.98 9.73 11.17
CA THR A 172 -8.01 9.60 9.72
C THR A 172 -7.45 10.87 9.11
N LEU A 173 -6.40 10.74 8.30
CA LEU A 173 -5.73 11.83 7.62
C LEU A 173 -5.88 11.66 6.10
N ARG A 174 -6.44 12.67 5.44
CA ARG A 174 -6.58 12.71 3.98
C ARG A 174 -5.59 13.71 3.38
N ILE A 175 -4.80 13.26 2.41
CA ILE A 175 -3.85 14.10 1.67
C ILE A 175 -3.98 13.73 0.18
N GLY A 176 -4.65 14.58 -0.61
CA GLY A 176 -4.95 14.27 -2.00
C GLY A 176 -5.71 12.93 -2.14
N ASN A 177 -5.26 12.08 -3.08
CA ASN A 177 -5.80 10.72 -3.29
C ASN A 177 -5.22 9.67 -2.32
N THR A 178 -4.89 10.07 -1.09
CA THR A 178 -4.39 9.18 -0.04
C THR A 178 -5.19 9.35 1.24
N VAL A 179 -5.63 8.23 1.81
CA VAL A 179 -6.27 8.16 3.12
C VAL A 179 -5.39 7.34 4.05
N ASN A 180 -5.00 7.90 5.19
CA ASN A 180 -4.21 7.22 6.21
C ASN A 180 -5.01 7.11 7.50
N PHE A 181 -5.25 5.88 7.95
CA PHE A 181 -5.82 5.57 9.25
C PHE A 181 -4.67 5.30 10.22
N LYS A 182 -4.57 6.09 11.29
CA LYS A 182 -3.45 6.06 12.22
C LYS A 182 -3.93 5.79 13.64
N ASN A 183 -3.14 5.01 14.36
CA ASN A 183 -3.08 5.00 15.81
C ASN A 183 -1.61 4.99 16.26
N GLN A 184 -1.37 4.93 17.57
CA GLN A 184 -0.02 4.94 18.12
C GLN A 184 0.87 3.76 17.67
N LYS A 185 0.29 2.62 17.28
CA LYS A 185 1.01 1.34 17.10
C LYS A 185 1.21 0.97 15.63
N TYR A 186 0.29 1.35 14.75
CA TYR A 186 0.33 1.04 13.32
C TYR A 186 -0.47 2.04 12.49
N GLU A 187 -0.27 1.97 11.17
CA GLU A 187 -0.97 2.79 10.18
C GLU A 187 -1.53 1.89 9.10
N VAL A 188 -2.72 2.21 8.58
CA VAL A 188 -3.24 1.64 7.35
C VAL A 188 -3.44 2.77 6.34
N SER A 189 -2.87 2.61 5.15
CA SER A 189 -2.94 3.62 4.09
C SER A 189 -3.66 3.05 2.87
N VAL A 190 -4.54 3.85 2.26
CA VAL A 190 -5.16 3.59 0.96
C VAL A 190 -4.80 4.72 0.03
N TYR A 191 -4.21 4.44 -1.14
CA TYR A 191 -3.74 5.50 -2.04
C TYR A 191 -3.69 5.11 -3.52
N ASP A 192 -3.61 6.13 -4.39
CA ASP A 192 -3.29 5.97 -5.82
C ASP A 192 -1.84 5.52 -6.03
N LYS A 193 -1.67 4.25 -6.39
CA LYS A 193 -0.37 3.67 -6.67
C LYS A 193 0.25 4.20 -7.94
N LEU A 194 -0.55 4.45 -8.99
CA LEU A 194 -0.05 4.95 -10.27
C LEU A 194 0.51 6.37 -10.11
N GLU A 195 -0.23 7.23 -9.41
CA GLU A 195 0.24 8.58 -9.09
C GLU A 195 1.54 8.53 -8.28
N ARG A 196 1.61 7.69 -7.25
CA ARG A 196 2.79 7.58 -6.38
C ARG A 196 4.02 7.05 -7.12
N GLU A 197 3.90 5.98 -7.90
CA GLU A 197 5.03 5.42 -8.67
C GLU A 197 5.47 6.40 -9.79
N SER A 198 4.56 7.19 -10.34
CA SER A 198 4.87 8.23 -11.34
C SER A 198 5.70 9.37 -10.74
N GLN A 199 5.30 9.85 -9.56
CA GLN A 199 6.05 10.86 -8.79
C GLN A 199 7.46 10.38 -8.42
N GLN A 200 7.63 9.07 -8.20
CA GLN A 200 8.92 8.45 -7.88
C GLN A 200 9.76 8.07 -9.11
N ASN A 201 9.31 8.40 -10.33
CA ASN A 201 9.97 8.01 -11.58
C ASN A 201 10.15 6.48 -11.73
N GLU A 202 9.20 5.69 -11.19
CA GLU A 202 9.25 4.23 -11.24
C GLU A 202 8.45 3.68 -12.43
N VAL A 203 7.44 4.43 -12.89
CA VAL A 203 6.72 4.21 -14.14
C VAL A 203 7.05 5.30 -15.16
N PHE A 204 7.00 4.95 -16.44
CA PHE A 204 7.30 5.87 -17.55
C PHE A 204 8.67 6.55 -17.41
N LYS A 205 9.70 5.74 -17.09
CA LYS A 205 11.07 6.20 -16.78
C LYS A 205 11.68 7.10 -17.85
N ASN A 206 11.32 6.85 -19.12
CA ASN A 206 11.83 7.59 -20.28
C ASN A 206 10.95 8.79 -20.70
N ALA A 207 9.84 9.03 -19.99
CA ALA A 207 8.95 10.15 -20.29
C ALA A 207 9.31 11.40 -19.48
N SER A 208 9.26 12.56 -20.11
CA SER A 208 9.38 13.85 -19.42
C SER A 208 8.31 14.02 -18.34
N LYS A 209 8.56 14.88 -17.34
CA LYS A 209 7.61 15.14 -16.24
C LYS A 209 6.20 15.52 -16.74
N VAL A 210 6.14 16.36 -17.77
CA VAL A 210 4.88 16.80 -18.39
C VAL A 210 4.16 15.64 -19.07
N ARG A 211 4.87 14.88 -19.92
CA ARG A 211 4.31 13.70 -20.60
C ARG A 211 3.84 12.65 -19.61
N ARG A 212 4.58 12.45 -18.52
CA ARG A 212 4.23 11.51 -17.45
C ARG A 212 2.93 11.89 -16.76
N LYS A 213 2.76 13.16 -16.38
CA LYS A 213 1.50 13.67 -15.81
C LYS A 213 0.32 13.45 -16.77
N HIS A 214 0.51 13.71 -18.07
CA HIS A 214 -0.51 13.48 -19.07
C HIS A 214 -0.89 12.00 -19.20
N LEU A 215 0.09 11.09 -19.23
CA LEU A 215 -0.14 9.64 -19.27
C LEU A 215 -0.89 9.14 -18.04
N VAL A 216 -0.51 9.59 -16.83
CA VAL A 216 -1.25 9.26 -15.60
C VAL A 216 -2.68 9.74 -15.71
N LYS A 217 -2.93 11.00 -16.08
CA LYS A 217 -4.28 11.55 -16.23
C LYS A 217 -5.13 10.76 -17.25
N LYS A 218 -4.53 10.35 -18.37
CA LYS A 218 -5.19 9.54 -19.40
C LYS A 218 -5.61 8.17 -18.87
N ILE A 219 -4.73 7.49 -18.12
CA ILE A 219 -5.01 6.17 -17.54
C ILE A 219 -6.04 6.28 -16.40
N SER A 220 -5.84 7.23 -15.48
CA SER A 220 -6.69 7.47 -14.30
C SER A 220 -8.12 7.91 -14.64
N LYS A 221 -8.42 8.23 -15.91
CA LYS A 221 -9.78 8.55 -16.36
C LYS A 221 -10.74 7.37 -16.10
N ASN A 222 -10.33 6.17 -16.50
CA ASN A 222 -11.17 4.96 -16.43
C ASN A 222 -10.50 3.80 -15.67
N ASN A 223 -9.25 3.95 -15.22
CA ASN A 223 -8.51 2.89 -14.56
C ASN A 223 -7.78 3.42 -13.33
N SER A 224 -8.02 2.80 -12.18
CA SER A 224 -7.36 3.15 -10.94
C SER A 224 -6.56 1.98 -10.39
N PHE A 225 -5.38 2.28 -9.86
CA PHE A 225 -4.52 1.32 -9.18
C PHE A 225 -4.48 1.69 -7.71
N VAL A 226 -5.37 1.11 -6.92
CA VAL A 226 -5.47 1.40 -5.49
C VAL A 226 -4.54 0.46 -4.75
N ARG A 227 -3.70 1.02 -3.88
CA ARG A 227 -2.91 0.23 -2.95
C ARG A 227 -3.44 0.39 -1.54
N ILE A 228 -3.60 -0.73 -0.84
CA ILE A 228 -3.89 -0.76 0.59
C ILE A 228 -2.70 -1.37 1.32
N GLU A 229 -2.23 -0.71 2.37
CA GLU A 229 -0.99 -1.05 3.05
C GLU A 229 -1.14 -0.92 4.57
N LEU A 230 -0.78 -1.96 5.31
CA LEU A 230 -0.55 -1.95 6.75
C LEU A 230 0.93 -1.66 7.00
N ARG A 231 1.23 -0.60 7.74
CA ARG A 231 2.57 -0.28 8.26
C ARG A 231 2.62 -0.54 9.76
N VAL A 232 3.41 -1.54 10.16
CA VAL A 232 3.73 -1.84 11.57
C VAL A 232 5.08 -1.20 11.92
N LYS A 233 5.04 -0.12 12.70
CA LYS A 233 6.24 0.66 13.06
C LYS A 233 7.14 -0.05 14.08
N ARG A 234 6.56 -0.87 14.96
CA ARG A 234 7.25 -1.68 15.97
C ARG A 234 6.47 -2.97 16.21
N VAL A 235 6.97 -4.10 15.72
CA VAL A 235 6.31 -5.42 15.85
C VAL A 235 6.08 -5.79 17.32
N SER A 236 7.02 -5.46 18.22
CA SER A 236 6.88 -5.72 19.66
C SER A 236 5.67 -5.05 20.28
N GLN A 237 5.33 -3.83 19.85
CA GLN A 237 4.22 -3.02 20.37
C GLN A 237 2.91 -3.21 19.61
N PHE A 238 2.93 -3.96 18.51
CA PHE A 238 1.75 -4.25 17.71
C PHE A 238 0.79 -5.17 18.47
N ASN A 239 -0.48 -4.77 18.60
CA ASN A 239 -1.46 -5.38 19.50
C ASN A 239 -2.55 -6.20 18.78
N ARG A 240 -2.36 -6.56 17.51
CA ARG A 240 -3.23 -7.52 16.82
C ARG A 240 -2.55 -8.89 16.77
N ALA A 241 -2.83 -9.73 17.78
CA ALA A 241 -2.16 -11.02 17.98
C ALA A 241 -2.21 -11.94 16.75
N SER A 242 -3.33 -11.94 16.02
CA SER A 242 -3.54 -12.77 14.84
C SER A 242 -2.56 -12.47 13.69
N ILE A 243 -2.11 -11.21 13.57
CA ILE A 243 -1.10 -10.79 12.61
C ILE A 243 0.30 -10.82 13.26
N LYS A 244 0.43 -10.34 14.51
CA LYS A 244 1.72 -10.21 15.23
C LYS A 244 2.53 -11.50 15.20
N SER A 245 1.92 -12.62 15.56
CA SER A 245 2.56 -13.96 15.60
C SER A 245 3.12 -14.40 14.24
N LYS A 246 2.57 -13.89 13.13
CA LYS A 246 2.95 -14.25 11.76
C LYS A 246 4.05 -13.37 11.19
N ILE A 247 4.40 -12.26 11.85
CA ILE A 247 5.38 -11.27 11.37
C ILE A 247 6.57 -11.10 12.32
N GLN A 248 6.83 -12.06 13.21
CA GLN A 248 7.92 -11.98 14.19
C GLN A 248 9.28 -12.30 13.59
N THR A 249 9.33 -13.23 12.63
CA THR A 249 10.54 -13.63 11.92
C THR A 249 10.28 -13.75 10.42
N LEU A 250 11.34 -13.79 9.63
CA LEU A 250 11.21 -14.07 8.20
C LEU A 250 10.53 -15.43 7.97
N GLU A 251 10.89 -16.42 8.79
CA GLU A 251 10.29 -17.74 8.78
C GLU A 251 8.81 -17.72 9.15
N SER A 252 8.40 -16.91 10.15
CA SER A 252 6.99 -16.85 10.55
C SER A 252 6.12 -16.35 9.39
N ILE A 253 6.61 -15.40 8.59
CA ILE A 253 5.91 -14.93 7.38
C ILE A 253 5.88 -16.06 6.34
N LYS A 254 7.00 -16.76 6.11
CA LYS A 254 7.10 -17.88 5.16
C LYS A 254 6.05 -18.95 5.47
N LYS A 255 6.03 -19.45 6.72
CA LYS A 255 5.11 -20.51 7.18
C LYS A 255 3.65 -20.10 7.19
N ASN A 256 3.37 -18.80 7.38
CA ASN A 256 2.01 -18.29 7.53
C ASN A 256 1.57 -17.37 6.38
N PHE A 257 2.18 -17.47 5.19
CA PHE A 257 1.97 -16.48 4.13
C PHE A 257 0.48 -16.36 3.71
N HIS A 258 -0.19 -17.51 3.52
CA HIS A 258 -1.61 -17.55 3.18
C HIS A 258 -2.48 -17.02 4.33
N SER A 259 -2.28 -17.52 5.56
CA SER A 259 -3.08 -17.10 6.71
C SER A 259 -2.86 -15.63 7.09
N LEU A 260 -1.65 -15.10 6.86
CA LEU A 260 -1.34 -13.67 6.98
C LEU A 260 -2.15 -12.85 5.97
N GLY A 261 -2.28 -13.32 4.74
CA GLY A 261 -3.17 -12.73 3.74
C GLY A 261 -4.62 -12.65 4.23
N ASN A 262 -5.16 -13.72 4.79
CA ASN A 262 -6.53 -13.76 5.32
C ASN A 262 -6.73 -12.79 6.49
N GLU A 263 -5.73 -12.64 7.37
CA GLU A 263 -5.79 -11.67 8.46
C GLU A 263 -5.69 -10.21 7.97
N LEU A 264 -4.93 -9.95 6.89
CA LEU A 264 -4.93 -8.64 6.23
C LEU A 264 -6.27 -8.33 5.58
N TYR A 265 -6.92 -9.32 4.95
CA TYR A 265 -8.29 -9.15 4.43
C TYR A 265 -9.22 -8.72 5.56
N LYS A 266 -9.28 -9.48 6.66
CA LYS A 266 -10.11 -9.17 7.84
C LYS A 266 -9.80 -7.78 8.41
N LEU A 267 -8.54 -7.36 8.39
CA LEU A 267 -8.15 -6.02 8.80
C LEU A 267 -8.76 -4.97 7.86
N PHE A 268 -8.54 -5.08 6.55
CA PHE A 268 -8.89 -4.05 5.58
C PHE A 268 -10.39 -3.96 5.30
N VAL A 269 -11.19 -5.01 5.50
CA VAL A 269 -12.66 -4.91 5.41
C VAL A 269 -13.28 -4.11 6.56
N ASN A 270 -12.52 -3.75 7.59
CA ASN A 270 -12.98 -2.80 8.62
C ASN A 270 -12.94 -1.34 8.15
N ILE A 271 -12.48 -1.08 6.92
CA ILE A 271 -12.57 0.24 6.30
C ILE A 271 -14.05 0.46 5.95
N SER A 272 -14.60 1.53 6.51
CA SER A 272 -15.94 2.01 6.22
C SER A 272 -15.90 2.87 4.97
N PHE A 273 -16.87 2.63 4.10
CA PHE A 273 -17.09 3.44 2.91
C PHE A 273 -18.34 4.29 3.18
N VAL A 274 -18.21 5.61 3.09
CA VAL A 274 -19.35 6.52 3.05
C VAL A 274 -19.65 6.74 1.59
N ASN A 275 -20.92 6.66 1.22
CA ASN A 275 -21.35 6.93 -0.14
C ASN A 275 -21.42 8.45 -0.32
N GLU A 276 -20.25 9.08 -0.35
CA GLU A 276 -20.14 10.45 -0.85
C GLU A 276 -20.26 10.37 -2.36
N ILE A 277 -21.41 10.86 -2.85
CA ILE A 277 -21.81 11.14 -4.24
C ILE A 277 -21.11 10.21 -5.26
N SER A 278 -21.82 9.20 -5.78
CA SER A 278 -21.29 8.45 -6.93
C SER A 278 -20.85 9.47 -7.99
N SER A 279 -19.69 9.27 -8.62
CA SER A 279 -19.20 10.25 -9.60
C SER A 279 -20.17 10.49 -10.75
N ASP A 280 -21.13 9.59 -10.95
CA ASP A 280 -22.20 9.71 -11.93
C ASP A 280 -23.33 10.62 -11.44
N ILE A 281 -23.64 10.62 -10.14
CA ILE A 281 -24.52 11.62 -9.51
C ILE A 281 -23.82 12.98 -9.42
N ALA A 282 -22.53 13.01 -9.06
CA ALA A 282 -21.74 14.24 -9.03
C ALA A 282 -21.61 14.82 -10.44
N GLN A 283 -21.33 13.98 -11.46
CA GLN A 283 -21.34 14.40 -12.85
C GLN A 283 -22.74 14.77 -13.33
N GLY A 284 -23.81 14.13 -12.86
CA GLY A 284 -25.18 14.53 -13.14
C GLY A 284 -25.45 15.95 -12.64
N LEU A 285 -25.11 16.22 -11.37
CA LEU A 285 -25.25 17.52 -10.70
C LEU A 285 -24.28 18.60 -11.25
N VAL A 286 -23.10 18.22 -11.72
CA VAL A 286 -22.08 19.14 -12.28
C VAL A 286 -22.29 19.38 -13.79
N LYS A 287 -22.69 18.37 -14.57
CA LYS A 287 -23.05 18.51 -15.99
C LYS A 287 -24.38 19.24 -16.17
N SER A 288 -25.27 19.19 -15.17
CA SER A 288 -26.51 19.96 -15.17
C SER A 288 -26.31 21.46 -14.92
N GLN A 289 -25.09 22.00 -15.11
CA GLN A 289 -24.71 23.42 -15.03
C GLN A 289 -25.90 24.32 -14.72
N LEU A 290 -26.08 24.64 -13.43
CA LEU A 290 -27.18 25.38 -12.79
C LEU A 290 -27.91 26.39 -13.69
N ASN A 291 -28.72 25.89 -14.61
CA ASN A 291 -29.69 26.63 -15.39
C ASN A 291 -31.03 25.96 -15.11
N SER A 292 -31.74 26.53 -14.12
CA SER A 292 -33.14 26.31 -13.74
C SER A 292 -33.66 24.90 -13.42
N LYS A 293 -32.81 23.85 -13.43
CA LYS A 293 -33.20 22.46 -13.04
C LYS A 293 -32.50 21.91 -11.78
N SER A 294 -31.81 22.75 -11.00
CA SER A 294 -30.75 22.33 -10.06
C SER A 294 -31.11 22.22 -8.57
N GLU A 295 -32.16 22.90 -8.07
CA GLU A 295 -32.53 22.78 -6.64
C GLU A 295 -33.25 21.48 -6.34
N LYS A 296 -34.23 21.11 -7.19
CA LYS A 296 -35.03 19.90 -7.01
C LYS A 296 -34.18 18.63 -6.92
N ALA A 297 -33.20 18.47 -7.80
CA ALA A 297 -32.31 17.30 -7.79
C ALA A 297 -31.39 17.28 -6.55
N PHE A 298 -30.98 18.45 -6.07
CA PHE A 298 -30.20 18.57 -4.83
C PHE A 298 -31.05 18.26 -3.59
N ASP A 299 -32.28 18.77 -3.54
CA ASP A 299 -33.24 18.49 -2.47
C ASP A 299 -33.66 17.02 -2.41
N GLU A 300 -33.87 16.38 -3.56
CA GLU A 300 -34.14 14.94 -3.65
C GLU A 300 -32.97 14.12 -3.10
N TYR A 301 -31.73 14.55 -3.37
CA TYR A 301 -30.55 13.90 -2.81
C TYR A 301 -30.40 14.14 -1.30
N LEU A 302 -30.67 15.35 -0.79
CA LEU A 302 -30.70 15.61 0.66
C LEU A 302 -31.77 14.76 1.36
N LYS A 303 -32.96 14.63 0.75
CA LYS A 303 -34.03 13.73 1.23
C LYS A 303 -33.54 12.29 1.25
N PHE A 304 -32.88 11.81 0.21
CA PHE A 304 -32.27 10.47 0.21
C PHE A 304 -31.27 10.28 1.36
N LEU A 305 -30.36 11.22 1.58
CA LEU A 305 -29.38 11.14 2.68
C LEU A 305 -30.08 11.08 4.06
N GLY A 306 -31.12 11.90 4.26
CA GLY A 306 -31.93 11.88 5.48
C GLY A 306 -32.67 10.55 5.68
N LEU A 307 -33.37 10.07 4.64
CA LEU A 307 -34.08 8.79 4.63
C LEU A 307 -33.17 7.60 4.91
N LYS A 308 -31.94 7.63 4.36
CA LYS A 308 -30.93 6.60 4.59
C LYS A 308 -30.43 6.60 6.03
N TYR A 309 -30.13 7.78 6.58
CA TYR A 309 -29.61 7.90 7.95
C TYR A 309 -30.66 7.49 8.99
N PHE A 310 -31.90 7.95 8.82
CA PHE A 310 -32.99 7.68 9.76
C PHE A 310 -33.63 6.29 9.56
N GLY A 311 -33.57 5.77 8.34
CA GLY A 311 -34.24 4.56 7.89
C GLY A 311 -35.62 4.85 7.30
N VAL A 312 -35.81 4.52 6.03
CA VAL A 312 -37.03 4.84 5.24
C VAL A 312 -38.31 4.43 5.95
N LYS A 313 -38.39 3.18 6.42
CA LYS A 313 -39.59 2.68 7.11
C LYS A 313 -39.91 3.49 8.37
N LYS A 314 -38.89 3.78 9.18
CA LYS A 314 -39.04 4.61 10.39
C LYS A 314 -39.45 6.04 10.05
N PHE A 315 -38.89 6.60 8.97
CA PHE A 315 -39.23 7.95 8.53
C PHE A 315 -40.66 8.03 8.01
N ILE A 316 -41.11 7.02 7.25
CA ILE A 316 -42.50 6.93 6.77
C ILE A 316 -43.46 6.80 7.94
N GLU A 317 -43.17 5.92 8.90
CA GLU A 317 -43.96 5.75 10.13
C GLU A 317 -44.03 7.04 10.95
N PHE A 318 -42.93 7.79 11.03
CA PHE A 318 -42.87 9.11 11.67
C PHE A 318 -43.66 10.19 10.91
N ALA A 319 -43.50 10.27 9.59
CA ALA A 319 -44.06 11.35 8.78
C ALA A 319 -45.56 11.15 8.49
N SER A 320 -46.01 9.91 8.35
CA SER A 320 -47.40 9.55 8.03
C SER A 320 -48.44 10.26 8.92
N PRO A 321 -48.36 10.24 10.26
CA PRO A 321 -49.35 10.91 11.12
C PRO A 321 -49.29 12.44 11.06
N ILE A 322 -48.15 13.03 10.65
CA ILE A 322 -47.93 14.49 10.65
C ILE A 322 -48.39 15.13 9.33
N LEU A 323 -48.38 14.37 8.24
CA LEU A 323 -48.73 14.87 6.91
C LEU A 323 -50.25 14.96 6.72
N ASN A 324 -50.67 16.04 6.05
CA ASN A 324 -52.04 16.24 5.60
C ASN A 324 -52.51 15.05 4.73
N THR A 325 -53.69 14.51 5.06
CA THR A 325 -54.32 13.34 4.41
C THR A 325 -54.41 13.47 2.89
N ASN A 326 -54.64 14.67 2.35
CA ASN A 326 -54.81 14.88 0.91
C ASN A 326 -53.52 14.69 0.12
N ASN A 327 -52.35 14.90 0.74
CA ASN A 327 -51.04 14.84 0.06
C ASN A 327 -50.13 13.73 0.59
N ARG A 328 -50.53 13.05 1.67
CA ARG A 328 -49.73 12.04 2.39
C ARG A 328 -49.24 10.94 1.47
N ASN A 329 -50.14 10.22 0.80
CA ASN A 329 -49.77 9.05 0.00
C ASN A 329 -48.85 9.42 -1.17
N LYS A 330 -49.12 10.55 -1.83
CA LYS A 330 -48.29 11.08 -2.92
C LYS A 330 -46.88 11.45 -2.44
N TYR A 331 -46.77 12.11 -1.29
CA TYR A 331 -45.48 12.50 -0.73
C TYR A 331 -44.66 11.29 -0.25
N LEU A 332 -45.31 10.33 0.44
CA LEU A 332 -44.63 9.11 0.91
C LEU A 332 -44.16 8.24 -0.26
N ALA A 333 -44.99 8.05 -1.30
CA ALA A 333 -44.59 7.35 -2.52
C ALA A 333 -43.38 8.03 -3.20
N ASN A 334 -43.40 9.36 -3.28
CA ASN A 334 -42.27 10.12 -3.82
C ASN A 334 -40.98 9.95 -3.00
N LEU A 335 -41.06 9.83 -1.67
CA LEU A 335 -39.88 9.54 -0.84
C LEU A 335 -39.35 8.13 -1.06
N GLU A 336 -40.22 7.14 -1.23
CA GLU A 336 -39.83 5.78 -1.58
C GLU A 336 -39.18 5.71 -2.97
N ASP A 337 -39.74 6.43 -3.96
CA ASP A 337 -39.18 6.54 -5.30
C ASP A 337 -37.80 7.17 -5.29
N ILE A 338 -37.63 8.31 -4.61
CA ILE A 338 -36.32 8.96 -4.39
C ILE A 338 -35.36 7.96 -3.74
N TYR A 339 -35.78 7.27 -2.68
CA TYR A 339 -34.91 6.31 -2.03
C TYR A 339 -34.49 5.18 -2.98
N ASN A 340 -35.44 4.58 -3.70
CA ASN A 340 -35.18 3.47 -4.61
C ASN A 340 -34.34 3.88 -5.83
N GLN A 341 -34.49 5.11 -6.31
CA GLN A 341 -33.70 5.71 -7.37
C GLN A 341 -32.21 5.74 -6.98
N TYR A 342 -31.89 6.11 -5.75
CA TYR A 342 -30.51 6.23 -5.27
C TYR A 342 -29.99 4.96 -4.55
N LYS A 343 -30.87 4.04 -4.11
CA LYS A 343 -30.54 2.80 -3.39
C LYS A 343 -29.73 1.79 -4.22
N ARG A 344 -29.86 1.80 -5.55
CA ARG A 344 -29.23 0.77 -6.42
C ARG A 344 -27.69 0.89 -6.51
N ASP A 345 -27.10 2.04 -6.20
CA ASP A 345 -25.64 2.29 -6.33
C ASP A 345 -24.88 2.48 -5.01
N ASP A 346 -25.54 2.25 -3.88
CA ASP A 346 -25.10 2.73 -2.57
C ASP A 346 -24.07 1.82 -1.86
N ASP A 347 -23.48 0.84 -2.55
CA ASP A 347 -22.47 -0.05 -1.94
C ASP A 347 -21.45 -0.59 -2.95
N PHE A 348 -21.49 -0.10 -4.20
CA PHE A 348 -20.71 -0.65 -5.31
C PHE A 348 -19.21 -0.63 -5.01
N VAL A 349 -18.67 0.52 -4.61
CA VAL A 349 -17.23 0.68 -4.34
C VAL A 349 -16.78 -0.26 -3.22
N LYS A 350 -17.57 -0.38 -2.15
CA LYS A 350 -17.29 -1.29 -1.03
C LYS A 350 -17.32 -2.76 -1.48
N LYS A 351 -18.37 -3.18 -2.20
CA LYS A 351 -18.50 -4.56 -2.71
C LYS A 351 -17.37 -4.91 -3.67
N GLU A 352 -17.06 -4.03 -4.61
CA GLU A 352 -15.94 -4.22 -5.55
C GLU A 352 -14.59 -4.23 -4.83
N PHE A 353 -14.39 -3.35 -3.84
CA PHE A 353 -13.18 -3.35 -3.03
C PHE A 353 -13.00 -4.68 -2.30
N HIS A 354 -14.03 -5.17 -1.59
CA HIS A 354 -13.96 -6.45 -0.87
C HIS A 354 -13.71 -7.62 -1.82
N ARG A 355 -14.43 -7.68 -2.95
CA ARG A 355 -14.31 -8.73 -3.95
C ARG A 355 -12.91 -8.77 -4.57
N LYS A 356 -12.41 -7.62 -5.04
CA LYS A 356 -11.07 -7.50 -5.65
C LYS A 356 -9.96 -7.74 -4.64
N LEU A 357 -10.12 -7.30 -3.40
CA LEU A 357 -9.17 -7.52 -2.33
C LEU A 357 -9.03 -9.01 -2.02
N SER A 358 -10.16 -9.71 -1.82
CA SER A 358 -10.19 -11.15 -1.57
C SER A 358 -9.51 -11.92 -2.72
N ALA A 359 -9.93 -11.65 -3.96
CA ALA A 359 -9.33 -12.27 -5.14
C ALA A 359 -7.82 -12.02 -5.25
N ARG A 360 -7.36 -10.81 -4.93
CA ARG A 360 -5.93 -10.46 -4.97
C ARG A 360 -5.14 -11.20 -3.89
N ILE A 361 -5.64 -11.28 -2.67
CA ILE A 361 -5.00 -11.99 -1.56
C ILE A 361 -4.87 -13.47 -1.88
N ASN A 362 -5.95 -14.11 -2.37
CA ASN A 362 -5.92 -15.51 -2.80
C ASN A 362 -4.85 -15.74 -3.87
N LYS A 363 -4.81 -14.90 -4.91
CA LYS A 363 -3.80 -15.00 -5.98
C LYS A 363 -2.36 -14.89 -5.48
N LEU A 364 -2.09 -14.08 -4.45
CA LEU A 364 -0.74 -13.94 -3.89
C LEU A 364 -0.33 -15.11 -3.00
N ALA A 365 -1.32 -15.82 -2.47
CA ALA A 365 -1.12 -16.90 -1.51
C ALA A 365 -1.04 -18.30 -2.15
N VAL A 366 -1.52 -18.48 -3.38
CA VAL A 366 -1.33 -19.73 -4.13
C VAL A 366 0.16 -19.90 -4.42
N PRO A 367 0.83 -20.95 -3.87
CA PRO A 367 2.09 -21.39 -4.43
C PRO A 367 1.78 -21.77 -5.88
N ALA A 368 2.50 -21.25 -6.87
CA ALA A 368 2.34 -21.74 -8.23
C ALA A 368 2.69 -23.23 -8.21
N ILE A 369 1.67 -24.08 -8.06
CA ILE A 369 1.78 -25.49 -8.37
C ILE A 369 2.06 -25.47 -9.86
N SER A 370 3.28 -25.86 -10.20
CA SER A 370 3.70 -26.19 -11.55
C SER A 370 2.63 -27.06 -12.19
N SER A 371 1.87 -26.51 -13.14
CA SER A 371 1.29 -27.32 -14.20
C SER A 371 2.42 -27.68 -15.15
N SER A 372 3.22 -28.64 -14.74
CA SER A 372 4.03 -29.47 -15.64
C SER A 372 3.20 -30.72 -15.92
N ASN A 373 2.52 -30.73 -17.06
CA ASN A 373 2.28 -31.96 -17.81
C ASN A 373 3.30 -31.98 -18.93
#